data_AF-Q1IEE0-F1
#
_entry.id   AF-Q1IEE0-F1
#
_cell.length_a   1.000
_cell.length_b   1.000
_cell.length_c   1.000
_cell.angle_alpha   90.00
_cell.angle_beta   90.00
_cell.angle_gamma   90.00
#
_symmetry.space_group_name_H-M   'P 1'
#
loop_
_entity.id
_entity.type
_entity.pdbx_description
1 polymer ?
#
loop_
_entity_poly.entity_id
_entity_poly.type
_entity_poly.pdbx_seq_one_letter_code
_entity_poly.pdbx_strand_id
1 'polypeptide(L)'
;MSGMQTPPAALQAQASLVVADLDQLFDTQGVALPGPDSHLVLVMHGHHTLKYHRFAVPPASPKRGPELFFEGAEHTAIGDNTLLRFEAGQAGIPAHQSPLPLPNGLSLTYGQVIALGGDFYGVPERPIADGANDAERLERFTQAFDALARLPAAKSEAESILAVMQEEISAANQAIKDGRQPHEAYDALGDTLSARWNRITGGGSFASDLFPLGRYLKLAASNWDHFGPWALLAYQAGHTCALQQAVKARASGNERDLQLAYAMNAFADHFLTDLFSAGHLRVPRKALADTVTPSDVGSLIARFMHDEDSKYGLAVRNAEGEQWRAYGDKRYFDTVDVANRRQVGRAVQRSADEVFQAFVDGRVPLAKDYAALRLVPDLRAAEQDLVPGNFAPLYFNDGKTVLRRKDVNDLNDRNRTADWWGWSTYLLLKDYKPNKPTGYIEAPTGSPAIVANGWQRREPDGLNWQRGNAVRYAFSVTEQLNESYIGPWSTYAELTDQFHPTVQVPVDGKQRGRNLFRQFRGGSPELIASLDGKATTYIDRNA
;
A
#
# COMPACT_ATOMS: atom_id res chain seq x y z
N MET A 1 29.02 -54.46 28.00
CA MET A 1 29.39 -53.94 26.66
C MET A 1 28.21 -53.17 26.11
N SER A 2 28.49 -51.96 25.65
CA SER A 2 27.54 -50.89 25.31
C SER A 2 26.75 -51.20 24.04
N GLY A 3 25.48 -50.82 24.02
CA GLY A 3 24.60 -50.93 22.86
C GLY A 3 23.35 -50.07 23.07
N MET A 4 23.54 -48.76 23.23
CA MET A 4 22.44 -47.79 23.23
C MET A 4 21.87 -47.66 21.82
N GLN A 5 20.60 -48.01 21.65
CA GLN A 5 19.78 -47.59 20.52
C GLN A 5 19.47 -46.11 20.66
N THR A 6 19.93 -45.30 19.72
CA THR A 6 19.54 -43.89 19.57
C THR A 6 18.29 -43.85 18.67
N PRO A 7 17.23 -43.11 19.03
CA PRO A 7 16.10 -42.88 18.12
C PRO A 7 16.50 -41.87 17.03
N PRO A 8 15.93 -41.92 15.82
CA PRO A 8 16.20 -40.91 14.80
C PRO A 8 15.55 -39.59 15.20
N ALA A 9 16.39 -38.58 15.45
CA ALA A 9 15.96 -37.20 15.57
C ALA A 9 15.58 -36.67 14.17
N ALA A 10 14.31 -36.83 13.80
CA ALA A 10 13.72 -36.01 12.75
C ALA A 10 13.39 -34.62 13.33
N LEU A 11 14.43 -33.81 13.53
CA LEU A 11 14.26 -32.36 13.61
C LEU A 11 13.95 -31.89 12.19
N GLN A 12 12.67 -31.60 11.92
CA GLN A 12 12.25 -30.86 10.74
C GLN A 12 13.01 -29.54 10.71
N ALA A 13 13.98 -29.43 9.81
CA ALA A 13 14.59 -28.16 9.47
C ALA A 13 13.52 -27.31 8.78
N GLN A 14 12.98 -26.32 9.50
CA GLN A 14 12.24 -25.23 8.86
C GLN A 14 13.19 -24.57 7.86
N ALA A 15 12.88 -24.68 6.58
CA ALA A 15 13.60 -23.95 5.54
C ALA A 15 13.45 -22.45 5.84
N SER A 16 14.55 -21.81 6.26
CA SER A 16 14.61 -20.38 6.46
C SER A 16 14.49 -19.69 5.11
N LEU A 17 13.30 -19.15 4.81
CA LEU A 17 13.10 -18.32 3.62
C LEU A 17 13.91 -17.03 3.81
N VAL A 18 14.97 -16.85 3.02
CA VAL A 18 15.75 -15.61 2.96
C VAL A 18 15.21 -14.76 1.83
N VAL A 19 14.68 -13.58 2.15
CA VAL A 19 14.25 -12.57 1.15
C VAL A 19 15.27 -11.45 1.14
N ALA A 20 15.86 -11.19 -0.01
CA ALA A 20 16.87 -10.17 -0.23
C ALA A 20 16.60 -9.47 -1.56
N ASP A 21 17.16 -8.27 -1.75
CA ASP A 21 17.17 -7.65 -3.08
C ASP A 21 18.09 -8.43 -4.02
N LEU A 22 17.71 -8.52 -5.30
CA LEU A 22 18.49 -9.29 -6.29
C LEU A 22 19.96 -8.83 -6.34
N ASP A 23 20.19 -7.53 -6.17
CA ASP A 23 21.54 -6.95 -6.17
C ASP A 23 22.40 -7.42 -4.99
N GLN A 24 21.79 -7.75 -3.84
CA GLN A 24 22.50 -8.28 -2.66
C GLN A 24 23.06 -9.69 -2.90
N LEU A 25 22.46 -10.46 -3.82
CA LEU A 25 23.02 -11.75 -4.24
C LEU A 25 24.43 -11.59 -4.84
N PHE A 26 24.71 -10.43 -5.43
CA PHE A 26 25.93 -10.13 -6.17
C PHE A 26 26.87 -9.16 -5.44
N ASP A 27 26.55 -8.77 -4.20
CA ASP A 27 27.44 -7.96 -3.38
C ASP A 27 28.58 -8.81 -2.77
N THR A 28 29.54 -8.14 -2.12
CA THR A 28 30.72 -8.82 -1.51
C THR A 28 30.41 -9.62 -0.23
N GLN A 29 29.33 -9.30 0.47
CA GLN A 29 28.77 -10.07 1.60
C GLN A 29 27.89 -11.23 1.12
N GLY A 30 27.23 -11.08 -0.04
CA GLY A 30 26.32 -12.04 -0.66
C GLY A 30 25.06 -12.33 0.15
N VAL A 31 24.20 -13.18 -0.41
CA VAL A 31 23.08 -13.80 0.32
C VAL A 31 23.45 -15.25 0.63
N ALA A 32 23.49 -15.61 1.91
CA ALA A 32 23.83 -16.96 2.31
C ALA A 32 22.74 -17.96 1.89
N LEU A 33 23.09 -18.89 0.99
CA LEU A 33 22.20 -19.96 0.56
C LEU A 33 22.31 -21.15 1.54
N PRO A 34 21.19 -21.68 2.08
CA PRO A 34 21.21 -22.76 3.07
C PRO A 34 21.85 -24.09 2.61
N GLY A 35 22.10 -24.24 1.31
CA GLY A 35 22.74 -25.44 0.75
C GLY A 35 22.67 -25.51 -0.77
N PRO A 36 23.26 -26.56 -1.38
CA PRO A 36 23.30 -26.73 -2.84
C PRO A 36 21.93 -26.95 -3.49
N ASP A 37 20.92 -27.40 -2.72
CA ASP A 37 19.55 -27.60 -3.19
C ASP A 37 18.65 -26.36 -2.98
N SER A 38 19.25 -25.19 -2.72
CA SER A 38 18.49 -23.95 -2.53
C SER A 38 17.87 -23.49 -3.84
N HIS A 39 16.55 -23.25 -3.82
CA HIS A 39 15.85 -22.68 -4.96
C HIS A 39 15.84 -21.15 -4.88
N LEU A 40 16.43 -20.49 -5.87
CA LEU A 40 16.32 -19.04 -6.04
C LEU A 40 15.01 -18.73 -6.78
N VAL A 41 14.07 -18.07 -6.11
CA VAL A 41 12.87 -17.54 -6.75
C VAL A 41 13.10 -16.06 -7.03
N LEU A 42 13.33 -15.72 -8.30
CA LEU A 42 13.38 -14.34 -8.74
C LEU A 42 11.94 -13.79 -8.82
N VAL A 43 11.56 -13.05 -7.80
CA VAL A 43 10.30 -12.30 -7.82
C VAL A 43 10.57 -10.99 -8.54
N MET A 44 10.29 -10.96 -9.85
CA MET A 44 10.13 -9.69 -10.56
C MET A 44 8.96 -8.97 -9.89
N HIS A 45 9.28 -7.98 -9.06
CA HIS A 45 8.27 -6.99 -8.67
C HIS A 45 7.82 -6.38 -9.97
N GLY A 46 6.51 -6.43 -10.23
CA GLY A 46 5.96 -5.95 -11.49
C GLY A 46 6.64 -4.66 -11.87
N HIS A 47 7.22 -4.62 -13.08
CA HIS A 47 7.54 -3.37 -13.74
C HIS A 47 6.37 -2.43 -13.48
N HIS A 48 6.61 -1.13 -13.38
CA HIS A 48 5.54 -0.16 -13.41
C HIS A 48 4.84 -0.26 -14.79
N THR A 49 4.04 -1.30 -15.00
CA THR A 49 3.28 -1.47 -16.20
C THR A 49 2.27 -0.36 -16.14
N LEU A 50 2.24 0.47 -17.17
CA LEU A 50 1.12 1.33 -17.51
C LEU A 50 -0.16 0.53 -17.84
N LYS A 51 -0.39 -0.58 -17.15
CA LYS A 51 -1.56 -1.46 -17.25
C LYS A 51 -2.46 -1.32 -16.02
N TYR A 52 -2.59 -0.11 -15.50
CA TYR A 52 -3.81 0.25 -14.78
C TYR A 52 -4.87 0.52 -15.85
N HIS A 53 -5.92 -0.30 -15.85
CA HIS A 53 -6.80 -0.54 -16.99
C HIS A 53 -7.45 0.75 -17.52
N ARG A 54 -7.46 0.90 -18.85
CA ARG A 54 -8.32 1.87 -19.55
C ARG A 54 -9.75 1.31 -19.55
N PHE A 55 -10.61 1.83 -18.68
CA PHE A 55 -12.06 1.76 -18.92
C PHE A 55 -12.49 3.00 -19.70
N ALA A 56 -13.49 2.87 -20.58
CA ALA A 56 -13.93 3.94 -21.47
C ALA A 56 -14.42 5.18 -20.69
N VAL A 57 -14.04 6.37 -21.15
CA VAL A 57 -14.17 7.67 -20.43
C VAL A 57 -15.46 8.40 -20.83
N PRO A 58 -16.21 8.98 -19.87
CA PRO A 58 -17.07 10.16 -20.09
C PRO A 58 -16.53 11.43 -19.40
N PRO A 59 -17.00 12.65 -19.77
CA PRO A 59 -16.32 13.92 -19.47
C PRO A 59 -16.66 14.54 -18.09
N ALA A 60 -15.76 15.43 -17.62
CA ALA A 60 -15.71 16.05 -16.28
C ALA A 60 -16.39 17.43 -16.15
N SER A 61 -16.63 17.93 -14.90
CA SER A 61 -16.62 19.34 -14.36
C SER A 61 -17.12 19.42 -12.86
N PRO A 62 -17.21 20.56 -12.09
CA PRO A 62 -16.25 20.98 -11.02
C PRO A 62 -16.77 21.36 -9.58
N LYS A 63 -15.83 21.42 -8.58
CA LYS A 63 -15.62 22.17 -7.26
C LYS A 63 -16.78 22.49 -6.26
N ARG A 64 -16.64 22.60 -4.90
CA ARG A 64 -15.70 22.25 -3.77
C ARG A 64 -16.47 22.46 -2.42
N GLY A 65 -16.16 21.71 -1.36
CA GLY A 65 -16.66 21.84 0.04
C GLY A 65 -15.89 20.89 1.01
N PRO A 66 -15.97 21.04 2.35
CA PRO A 66 -15.02 20.43 3.30
C PRO A 66 -15.16 18.90 3.47
N GLU A 67 -14.17 18.26 4.10
CA GLU A 67 -13.40 17.19 3.45
C GLU A 67 -13.23 15.85 4.25
N LEU A 68 -13.48 14.66 3.66
CA LEU A 68 -13.20 13.30 4.19
C LEU A 68 -13.10 12.23 3.06
N PHE A 69 -11.93 11.61 2.80
CA PHE A 69 -11.68 10.81 1.58
C PHE A 69 -10.89 9.49 1.75
N PHE A 70 -11.17 8.52 0.88
CA PHE A 70 -10.49 7.22 0.72
C PHE A 70 -9.91 7.09 -0.70
N GLU A 71 -8.81 6.33 -0.85
CA GLU A 71 -8.00 6.23 -2.09
C GLU A 71 -8.09 4.82 -2.72
N GLY A 72 -9.21 4.51 -3.38
CA GLY A 72 -9.47 3.16 -3.92
C GLY A 72 -8.56 2.72 -5.07
N ALA A 73 -7.90 3.65 -5.78
CA ALA A 73 -7.02 3.31 -6.89
C ALA A 73 -5.76 2.54 -6.46
N GLU A 74 -5.20 2.89 -5.31
CA GLU A 74 -3.99 2.27 -4.75
C GLU A 74 -4.29 0.81 -4.35
N HIS A 75 -5.42 0.57 -3.67
CA HIS A 75 -5.92 -0.77 -3.36
C HIS A 75 -6.12 -1.64 -4.60
N THR A 76 -6.72 -1.07 -5.65
CA THR A 76 -6.90 -1.80 -6.93
C THR A 76 -5.55 -2.25 -7.48
N ALA A 77 -4.58 -1.35 -7.52
CA ALA A 77 -3.24 -1.64 -8.04
C ALA A 77 -2.49 -2.70 -7.21
N ILE A 78 -2.59 -2.65 -5.88
CA ILE A 78 -1.99 -3.65 -5.00
C ILE A 78 -2.57 -5.03 -5.31
N GLY A 79 -3.91 -5.15 -5.29
CA GLY A 79 -4.58 -6.43 -5.46
C GLY A 79 -4.43 -7.03 -6.86
N ASP A 80 -4.53 -6.22 -7.90
CA ASP A 80 -4.50 -6.67 -9.30
C ASP A 80 -3.16 -7.29 -9.73
N ASN A 81 -2.08 -6.94 -9.03
CA ASN A 81 -0.74 -7.51 -9.22
C ASN A 81 -0.53 -8.86 -8.50
N THR A 82 -1.48 -9.28 -7.66
CA THR A 82 -1.43 -10.55 -6.92
C THR A 82 -1.62 -11.72 -7.88
N LEU A 83 -0.86 -12.80 -7.70
CA LEU A 83 -1.02 -14.04 -8.44
C LEU A 83 -1.99 -14.98 -7.72
N LEU A 84 -3.07 -15.35 -8.39
CA LEU A 84 -4.08 -16.30 -7.90
C LEU A 84 -3.83 -17.70 -8.49
N ARG A 85 -4.07 -18.76 -7.71
CA ARG A 85 -3.94 -20.15 -8.16
C ARG A 85 -5.27 -20.87 -8.00
N PHE A 86 -5.61 -21.69 -8.98
CA PHE A 86 -6.86 -22.45 -8.97
C PHE A 86 -6.64 -23.96 -8.96
N GLU A 87 -5.42 -24.41 -9.27
CA GLU A 87 -5.05 -25.83 -9.33
C GLU A 87 -3.61 -26.03 -8.84
N ALA A 88 -3.37 -27.14 -8.12
CA ALA A 88 -2.05 -27.45 -7.57
C ALA A 88 -1.05 -27.74 -8.69
N GLY A 89 0.14 -27.14 -8.60
CA GLY A 89 1.21 -27.29 -9.60
C GLY A 89 1.08 -26.38 -10.83
N GLN A 90 -0.02 -25.61 -10.97
CA GLN A 90 -0.14 -24.60 -12.01
C GLN A 90 0.50 -23.26 -11.61
N ALA A 91 0.95 -22.51 -12.60
CA ALA A 91 1.43 -21.15 -12.41
C ALA A 91 0.29 -20.24 -11.93
N GLY A 92 0.61 -19.25 -11.10
CA GLY A 92 -0.35 -18.24 -10.68
C GLY A 92 -0.74 -17.32 -11.84
N ILE A 93 -2.00 -16.90 -11.88
CA ILE A 93 -2.55 -15.97 -12.86
C ILE A 93 -2.67 -14.60 -12.20
N PRO A 94 -2.18 -13.50 -12.81
CA PRO A 94 -2.40 -12.16 -12.29
C PRO A 94 -3.88 -11.89 -12.07
N ALA A 95 -4.24 -11.39 -10.89
CA ALA A 95 -5.61 -11.23 -10.44
C ALA A 95 -6.46 -10.34 -11.36
N HIS A 96 -5.84 -9.37 -12.01
CA HIS A 96 -6.51 -8.52 -13.01
C HIS A 96 -7.03 -9.31 -14.24
N GLN A 97 -6.49 -10.50 -14.50
CA GLN A 97 -6.90 -11.40 -15.59
C GLN A 97 -7.91 -12.45 -15.13
N SER A 98 -8.23 -12.49 -13.83
CA SER A 98 -9.13 -13.48 -13.23
C SER A 98 -10.22 -12.78 -12.40
N PRO A 99 -11.19 -12.11 -13.05
CA PRO A 99 -12.35 -11.57 -12.34
C PRO A 99 -13.07 -12.66 -11.54
N LEU A 100 -13.39 -12.35 -10.29
CA LEU A 100 -14.02 -13.23 -9.32
C LEU A 100 -15.55 -13.03 -9.35
N PRO A 101 -16.34 -14.06 -9.70
CA PRO A 101 -17.79 -13.96 -9.68
C PRO A 101 -18.32 -13.94 -8.23
N LEU A 102 -19.21 -12.99 -7.94
CA LEU A 102 -19.89 -12.86 -6.65
C LEU A 102 -21.34 -13.42 -6.71
N PRO A 103 -21.93 -13.81 -5.56
CA PRO A 103 -23.29 -14.38 -5.51
C PRO A 103 -24.40 -13.52 -6.14
N ASN A 104 -24.29 -12.19 -6.12
CA ASN A 104 -25.26 -11.27 -6.74
C ASN A 104 -25.04 -11.06 -8.25
N GLY A 105 -24.08 -11.77 -8.86
CA GLY A 105 -23.77 -11.68 -10.28
C GLY A 105 -22.83 -10.54 -10.67
N LEU A 106 -22.21 -9.86 -9.71
CA LEU A 106 -21.02 -9.04 -9.95
C LEU A 106 -19.82 -9.93 -10.35
N SER A 107 -18.90 -9.37 -11.11
CA SER A 107 -17.63 -10.00 -11.46
C SER A 107 -16.55 -8.95 -11.35
N LEU A 108 -15.72 -9.05 -10.30
CA LEU A 108 -14.75 -8.02 -9.93
C LEU A 108 -13.34 -8.63 -9.84
N THR A 109 -12.31 -7.89 -10.22
CA THR A 109 -10.93 -8.32 -9.96
C THR A 109 -10.64 -8.32 -8.45
N TYR A 110 -9.59 -9.04 -8.04
CA TYR A 110 -9.15 -9.03 -6.64
C TYR A 110 -8.88 -7.60 -6.14
N GLY A 111 -8.19 -6.78 -6.92
CA GLY A 111 -7.93 -5.38 -6.59
C GLY A 111 -9.20 -4.55 -6.45
N GLN A 112 -10.18 -4.73 -7.34
CA GLN A 112 -11.46 -4.03 -7.22
C GLN A 112 -12.21 -4.40 -5.94
N VAL A 113 -12.10 -5.66 -5.47
CA VAL A 113 -12.72 -6.05 -4.19
C VAL A 113 -11.98 -5.42 -3.00
N ILE A 114 -10.64 -5.35 -3.01
CA ILE A 114 -9.87 -4.61 -1.99
C ILE A 114 -10.32 -3.14 -1.94
N ALA A 115 -10.44 -2.49 -3.11
CA ALA A 115 -10.79 -1.07 -3.20
C ALA A 115 -12.24 -0.74 -2.80
N LEU A 116 -13.12 -1.74 -2.77
CA LEU A 116 -14.54 -1.58 -2.43
C LEU A 116 -14.86 -1.97 -0.99
N GLY A 117 -14.15 -2.95 -0.44
CA GLY A 117 -14.31 -3.37 0.95
C GLY A 117 -13.90 -2.27 1.92
N GLY A 118 -14.56 -2.19 3.08
CA GLY A 118 -14.23 -1.22 4.14
C GLY A 118 -14.65 0.23 3.85
N ASP A 119 -14.38 0.75 2.65
CA ASP A 119 -14.63 2.14 2.25
C ASP A 119 -16.03 2.38 1.72
N PHE A 120 -16.50 1.48 0.86
CA PHE A 120 -17.77 1.62 0.15
C PHE A 120 -18.80 0.60 0.59
N TYR A 121 -18.34 -0.59 1.00
CA TYR A 121 -19.17 -1.68 1.47
C TYR A 121 -18.75 -2.12 2.87
N GLY A 122 -19.74 -2.20 3.74
CA GLY A 122 -19.58 -2.48 5.16
C GLY A 122 -20.87 -2.16 5.91
N VAL A 123 -20.86 -2.31 7.23
CA VAL A 123 -21.98 -1.98 8.11
C VAL A 123 -21.54 -0.85 9.04
N PRO A 124 -21.84 0.44 8.74
CA PRO A 124 -21.29 1.57 9.47
C PRO A 124 -21.50 1.52 10.98
N GLU A 125 -22.65 1.00 11.42
CA GLU A 125 -23.03 0.91 12.83
C GLU A 125 -22.47 -0.34 13.52
N ARG A 126 -21.82 -1.25 12.78
CA ARG A 126 -21.22 -2.48 13.29
C ARG A 126 -19.80 -2.70 12.75
N PRO A 127 -18.82 -1.87 13.14
CA PRO A 127 -17.41 -2.14 12.84
C PRO A 127 -17.03 -3.57 13.24
N ILE A 128 -16.19 -4.21 12.43
CA ILE A 128 -15.78 -5.61 12.56
C ILE A 128 -15.00 -5.80 13.87
N ALA A 129 -14.03 -4.92 14.15
CA ALA A 129 -13.14 -5.05 15.29
C ALA A 129 -13.87 -4.91 16.65
N ASP A 130 -15.05 -4.29 16.66
CA ASP A 130 -15.90 -4.14 17.85
C ASP A 130 -16.61 -5.42 18.28
N GLY A 131 -16.52 -6.52 17.52
CA GLY A 131 -16.99 -7.81 17.97
C GLY A 131 -16.32 -8.21 19.31
N ALA A 132 -17.12 -8.59 20.30
CA ALA A 132 -16.65 -8.87 21.65
C ALA A 132 -15.76 -10.13 21.73
N ASN A 133 -15.86 -11.02 20.75
CA ASN A 133 -15.07 -12.22 20.60
C ASN A 133 -14.89 -12.56 19.11
N ASP A 134 -14.02 -13.52 18.81
CA ASP A 134 -13.69 -13.88 17.43
C ASP A 134 -14.93 -14.28 16.61
N ALA A 135 -15.85 -15.08 17.18
CA ALA A 135 -17.05 -15.50 16.47
C ALA A 135 -17.93 -14.31 16.05
N GLU A 136 -18.07 -13.30 16.90
CA GLU A 136 -18.81 -12.07 16.55
C GLU A 136 -18.08 -11.25 15.48
N ARG A 137 -16.74 -11.20 15.48
CA ARG A 137 -15.97 -10.51 14.44
C ARG A 137 -16.13 -11.21 13.07
N LEU A 138 -16.11 -12.55 13.06
CA LEU A 138 -16.37 -13.35 11.86
C LEU A 138 -17.79 -13.08 11.30
N GLU A 139 -18.80 -13.00 12.18
CA GLU A 139 -20.17 -12.64 11.80
C GLU A 139 -20.25 -11.24 11.19
N ARG A 140 -19.65 -10.24 11.84
CA ARG A 140 -19.63 -8.84 11.38
C ARG A 140 -18.91 -8.70 10.04
N PHE A 141 -17.77 -9.36 9.88
CA PHE A 141 -17.06 -9.41 8.60
C PHE A 141 -17.94 -10.01 7.50
N THR A 142 -18.62 -11.12 7.78
CA THR A 142 -19.50 -11.78 6.81
C THR A 142 -20.63 -10.84 6.38
N GLN A 143 -21.24 -10.09 7.31
CA GLN A 143 -22.27 -9.09 7.00
C GLN A 143 -21.72 -7.93 6.15
N ALA A 144 -20.51 -7.45 6.46
CA ALA A 144 -19.84 -6.41 5.69
C ALA A 144 -19.55 -6.87 4.26
N PHE A 145 -19.00 -8.07 4.08
CA PHE A 145 -18.76 -8.67 2.76
C PHE A 145 -20.06 -8.91 1.97
N ASP A 146 -21.11 -9.40 2.63
CA ASP A 146 -22.40 -9.68 1.99
C ASP A 146 -23.09 -8.40 1.48
N ALA A 147 -22.78 -7.23 2.06
CA ALA A 147 -23.24 -5.94 1.55
C ALA A 147 -22.75 -5.67 0.11
N LEU A 148 -21.55 -6.14 -0.24
CA LEU A 148 -21.01 -6.12 -1.61
C LEU A 148 -21.47 -7.34 -2.41
N ALA A 149 -21.36 -8.53 -1.83
CA ALA A 149 -21.38 -9.78 -2.57
C ALA A 149 -22.79 -10.36 -2.81
N ARG A 150 -23.79 -9.97 -2.01
CA ARG A 150 -25.14 -10.58 -2.06
C ARG A 150 -26.26 -9.61 -2.35
N LEU A 151 -26.12 -8.33 -2.02
CA LEU A 151 -27.18 -7.36 -2.26
C LEU A 151 -27.34 -7.08 -3.76
N PRO A 152 -28.57 -7.17 -4.34
CA PRO A 152 -28.79 -6.86 -5.75
C PRO A 152 -28.42 -5.42 -6.13
N ALA A 153 -28.66 -4.46 -5.21
CA ALA A 153 -28.37 -3.05 -5.42
C ALA A 153 -26.87 -2.76 -5.58
N ALA A 154 -26.00 -3.60 -4.99
CA ALA A 154 -24.56 -3.43 -5.08
C ALA A 154 -24.05 -3.56 -6.53
N LYS A 155 -24.78 -4.23 -7.42
CA LYS A 155 -24.34 -4.43 -8.81
C LYS A 155 -24.14 -3.11 -9.57
N SER A 156 -25.19 -2.30 -9.69
CA SER A 156 -25.12 -1.01 -10.38
C SER A 156 -24.34 0.05 -9.59
N GLU A 157 -24.37 -0.06 -8.26
CA GLU A 157 -23.68 0.86 -7.36
C GLU A 157 -22.15 0.70 -7.46
N ALA A 158 -21.64 -0.54 -7.41
CA ALA A 158 -20.22 -0.83 -7.56
C ALA A 158 -19.68 -0.37 -8.92
N GLU A 159 -20.42 -0.63 -10.01
CA GLU A 159 -20.07 -0.13 -11.35
C GLU A 159 -19.95 1.41 -11.38
N SER A 160 -20.86 2.11 -10.71
CA SER A 160 -20.84 3.58 -10.61
C SER A 160 -19.69 4.09 -9.76
N ILE A 161 -19.38 3.44 -8.64
CA ILE A 161 -18.24 3.77 -7.77
C ILE A 161 -16.93 3.62 -8.55
N LEU A 162 -16.76 2.47 -9.22
CA LEU A 162 -15.56 2.16 -10.01
C LEU A 162 -15.40 3.13 -11.19
N ALA A 163 -16.49 3.60 -11.80
CA ALA A 163 -16.43 4.61 -12.86
C ALA A 163 -15.87 5.95 -12.35
N VAL A 164 -16.22 6.37 -11.14
CA VAL A 164 -15.64 7.58 -10.51
C VAL A 164 -14.16 7.35 -10.16
N MET A 165 -13.84 6.18 -9.60
CA MET A 165 -12.45 5.78 -9.28
C MET A 165 -11.56 5.75 -10.53
N GLN A 166 -12.10 5.43 -11.70
CA GLN A 166 -11.35 5.46 -12.94
C GLN A 166 -10.82 6.85 -13.31
N GLU A 167 -11.47 7.94 -12.88
CA GLU A 167 -10.98 9.30 -13.10
C GLU A 167 -9.70 9.56 -12.29
N GLU A 168 -9.69 9.09 -11.04
CA GLU A 168 -8.52 9.10 -10.16
C GLU A 168 -7.35 8.30 -10.77
N ILE A 169 -7.61 7.05 -11.16
CA ILE A 169 -6.65 6.16 -11.84
C ILE A 169 -6.10 6.83 -13.10
N SER A 170 -6.94 7.50 -13.88
CA SER A 170 -6.52 8.14 -15.14
C SER A 170 -5.61 9.35 -14.88
N ALA A 171 -5.90 10.14 -13.86
CA ALA A 171 -5.09 11.29 -13.47
C ALA A 171 -3.71 10.85 -12.94
N ALA A 172 -3.66 9.84 -12.07
CA ALA A 172 -2.42 9.27 -11.56
C ALA A 172 -1.57 8.68 -12.70
N ASN A 173 -2.18 7.89 -13.59
CA ASN A 173 -1.50 7.35 -14.77
C ASN A 173 -0.91 8.43 -15.68
N GLN A 174 -1.62 9.54 -15.85
CA GLN A 174 -1.12 10.65 -16.65
C GLN A 174 0.08 11.31 -15.97
N ALA A 175 0.03 11.55 -14.66
CA ALA A 175 1.18 12.07 -13.90
C ALA A 175 2.40 11.15 -14.04
N ILE A 176 2.23 9.83 -13.91
CA ILE A 176 3.30 8.83 -14.11
C ILE A 176 3.92 8.97 -15.50
N LYS A 177 3.11 9.01 -16.57
CA LYS A 177 3.60 9.16 -17.96
C LYS A 177 4.34 10.48 -18.18
N ASP A 178 3.87 11.55 -17.55
CA ASP A 178 4.50 12.87 -17.63
C ASP A 178 5.82 12.91 -16.82
N GLY A 179 6.05 11.92 -15.94
CA GLY A 179 7.17 11.88 -15.00
C GLY A 179 6.99 12.79 -13.78
N ARG A 180 5.74 13.14 -13.45
CA ARG A 180 5.37 13.88 -12.24
C ARG A 180 5.05 12.91 -11.12
N GLN A 181 5.11 13.38 -9.87
CA GLN A 181 4.70 12.56 -8.74
C GLN A 181 3.17 12.38 -8.76
N PRO A 182 2.65 11.15 -8.64
CA PRO A 182 1.21 10.89 -8.65
C PRO A 182 0.41 11.65 -7.59
N HIS A 183 0.98 11.90 -6.41
CA HIS A 183 0.30 12.71 -5.39
C HIS A 183 -0.10 14.11 -5.86
N GLU A 184 0.63 14.72 -6.79
CA GLU A 184 0.27 16.02 -7.34
C GLU A 184 -1.06 15.96 -8.10
N ALA A 185 -1.37 14.82 -8.71
CA ALA A 185 -2.65 14.60 -9.37
C ALA A 185 -3.78 14.42 -8.35
N TYR A 186 -3.54 13.68 -7.26
CA TYR A 186 -4.48 13.54 -6.15
C TYR A 186 -4.79 14.89 -5.50
N ASP A 187 -3.76 15.69 -5.22
CA ASP A 187 -3.91 17.05 -4.67
C ASP A 187 -4.72 17.97 -5.61
N ALA A 188 -4.56 17.82 -6.92
CA ALA A 188 -5.27 18.61 -7.92
C ALA A 188 -6.75 18.19 -8.10
N LEU A 189 -7.04 16.89 -8.05
CA LEU A 189 -8.41 16.35 -8.07
C LEU A 189 -9.18 16.80 -6.83
N GLY A 190 -8.49 16.80 -5.69
CA GLY A 190 -9.09 16.99 -4.39
C GLY A 190 -10.34 16.13 -4.23
N ASP A 191 -11.42 16.80 -3.85
CA ASP A 191 -12.48 16.15 -3.08
C ASP A 191 -13.74 15.88 -3.89
N THR A 192 -13.68 16.26 -5.15
CA THR A 192 -14.83 16.25 -6.06
C THR A 192 -15.33 14.83 -6.30
N LEU A 193 -14.45 13.83 -6.21
CA LEU A 193 -14.79 12.41 -6.38
C LEU A 193 -15.64 11.90 -5.21
N SER A 194 -15.31 12.30 -4.00
CA SER A 194 -15.99 11.77 -2.82
C SER A 194 -17.35 12.38 -2.55
N ALA A 195 -17.57 13.62 -2.98
CA ALA A 195 -18.91 14.18 -3.08
C ALA A 195 -19.81 13.32 -4.00
N ARG A 196 -19.25 12.81 -5.11
CA ARG A 196 -19.97 11.90 -6.03
C ARG A 196 -20.15 10.53 -5.43
N TRP A 197 -19.14 9.96 -4.77
CA TRP A 197 -19.28 8.69 -4.05
C TRP A 197 -20.31 8.75 -2.93
N ASN A 198 -20.37 9.87 -2.20
CA ASN A 198 -21.41 10.09 -1.20
C ASN A 198 -22.81 10.02 -1.83
N ARG A 199 -23.02 10.71 -2.96
CA ARG A 199 -24.29 10.65 -3.71
C ARG A 199 -24.61 9.24 -4.22
N ILE A 200 -23.63 8.53 -4.78
CA ILE A 200 -23.81 7.16 -5.28
C ILE A 200 -24.25 6.22 -4.15
N THR A 201 -23.69 6.40 -2.95
CA THR A 201 -23.97 5.55 -1.78
C THR A 201 -25.16 6.04 -0.93
N GLY A 202 -26.08 6.81 -1.55
CA GLY A 202 -27.35 7.21 -0.95
C GLY A 202 -27.30 8.49 -0.10
N GLY A 203 -26.24 9.27 -0.21
CA GLY A 203 -26.08 10.58 0.43
C GLY A 203 -26.37 11.77 -0.49
N GLY A 204 -26.11 12.97 0.03
CA GLY A 204 -26.28 14.22 -0.69
C GLY A 204 -27.75 14.61 -0.93
N SER A 205 -27.95 15.87 -1.32
CA SER A 205 -29.23 16.51 -1.57
C SER A 205 -29.09 17.57 -2.66
N PHE A 206 -30.21 18.21 -3.04
CA PHE A 206 -30.19 19.33 -3.98
C PHE A 206 -29.40 20.55 -3.45
N ALA A 207 -29.22 20.66 -2.13
CA ALA A 207 -28.56 21.78 -1.47
C ALA A 207 -27.12 21.47 -1.03
N SER A 208 -26.73 20.19 -0.95
CA SER A 208 -25.40 19.78 -0.50
C SER A 208 -25.02 18.41 -1.03
N ASP A 209 -23.83 18.26 -1.59
CA ASP A 209 -23.34 16.97 -2.06
C ASP A 209 -22.92 16.04 -0.93
N LEU A 210 -22.71 16.59 0.26
CA LEU A 210 -22.21 15.87 1.43
C LEU A 210 -23.35 15.45 2.37
N PHE A 211 -24.44 16.23 2.46
CA PHE A 211 -25.52 15.99 3.41
C PHE A 211 -26.86 15.66 2.73
N PRO A 212 -27.58 14.62 3.19
CA PRO A 212 -27.23 13.67 4.26
C PRO A 212 -26.03 12.77 3.92
N LEU A 213 -25.41 12.16 4.93
CA LEU A 213 -24.29 11.25 4.72
C LEU A 213 -24.79 9.93 4.09
N GLY A 214 -24.21 9.57 2.94
CA GLY A 214 -24.33 8.27 2.32
C GLY A 214 -23.47 7.23 3.02
N ARG A 215 -23.56 5.96 2.59
CA ARG A 215 -22.82 4.86 3.24
C ARG A 215 -21.31 5.10 3.26
N TYR A 216 -20.74 5.65 2.19
CA TYR A 216 -19.31 6.00 2.09
C TYR A 216 -18.86 6.94 3.22
N LEU A 217 -19.55 8.07 3.42
CA LEU A 217 -19.18 9.02 4.48
C LEU A 217 -19.52 8.49 5.89
N LYS A 218 -20.53 7.62 6.02
CA LYS A 218 -20.83 6.95 7.28
C LYS A 218 -19.73 5.97 7.67
N LEU A 219 -19.24 5.17 6.72
CA LEU A 219 -18.11 4.27 6.95
C LEU A 219 -16.87 5.08 7.35
N ALA A 220 -16.57 6.18 6.65
CA ALA A 220 -15.48 7.09 7.01
C ALA A 220 -15.59 7.66 8.45
N ALA A 221 -16.81 7.83 8.97
CA ALA A 221 -17.04 8.35 10.31
C ALA A 221 -16.78 7.31 11.42
N SER A 222 -17.07 6.03 11.16
CA SER A 222 -16.86 4.89 12.08
C SER A 222 -15.74 3.94 11.63
N ASN A 223 -14.71 4.49 10.98
CA ASN A 223 -13.67 3.74 10.27
C ASN A 223 -12.50 3.23 11.14
N TRP A 224 -12.67 2.98 12.45
CA TRP A 224 -11.51 2.48 13.22
C TRP A 224 -11.02 1.10 12.76
N ASP A 225 -11.83 0.31 12.06
CA ASP A 225 -11.39 -0.93 11.37
C ASP A 225 -10.22 -0.71 10.39
N HIS A 226 -9.86 0.52 10.06
CA HIS A 226 -8.73 0.88 9.19
C HIS A 226 -7.44 1.12 9.98
N PHE A 227 -7.52 1.33 11.30
CA PHE A 227 -6.41 1.85 12.08
C PHE A 227 -5.78 0.81 13.01
N GLY A 228 -4.47 0.61 12.86
CA GLY A 228 -3.59 -0.07 13.79
C GLY A 228 -4.15 -1.40 14.31
N PRO A 229 -4.29 -1.61 15.63
CA PRO A 229 -4.76 -2.87 16.19
C PRO A 229 -6.17 -3.28 15.73
N TRP A 230 -7.01 -2.32 15.33
CA TRP A 230 -8.38 -2.59 14.89
C TRP A 230 -8.40 -3.14 13.46
N ALA A 231 -7.55 -2.61 12.57
CA ALA A 231 -7.33 -3.18 11.24
C ALA A 231 -6.76 -4.59 11.28
N LEU A 232 -5.84 -4.85 12.21
CA LEU A 232 -5.34 -6.20 12.46
C LEU A 232 -6.49 -7.16 12.82
N LEU A 233 -7.42 -6.75 13.68
CA LEU A 233 -8.57 -7.58 14.06
C LEU A 233 -9.56 -7.78 12.90
N ALA A 234 -9.82 -6.73 12.11
CA ALA A 234 -10.70 -6.81 10.94
C ALA A 234 -10.13 -7.74 9.86
N TYR A 235 -8.84 -7.60 9.54
CA TYR A 235 -8.12 -8.50 8.65
C TYR A 235 -8.13 -9.95 9.17
N GLN A 236 -7.79 -10.18 10.44
CA GLN A 236 -7.77 -11.52 11.00
C GLN A 236 -9.13 -12.21 10.90
N ALA A 237 -10.22 -11.49 11.21
CA ALA A 237 -11.57 -12.04 11.08
C ALA A 237 -11.89 -12.39 9.62
N GLY A 238 -11.61 -11.47 8.69
CA GLY A 238 -11.89 -11.66 7.27
C GLY A 238 -11.07 -12.76 6.61
N HIS A 239 -9.76 -12.78 6.86
CA HIS A 239 -8.86 -13.81 6.38
C HIS A 239 -9.28 -15.18 6.92
N THR A 240 -9.67 -15.28 8.20
CA THR A 240 -10.21 -16.52 8.77
C THR A 240 -11.45 -17.01 8.02
N CYS A 241 -12.41 -16.11 7.73
CA CYS A 241 -13.59 -16.46 6.94
C CYS A 241 -13.22 -16.93 5.53
N ALA A 242 -12.25 -16.29 4.88
CA ALA A 242 -11.75 -16.68 3.56
C ALA A 242 -11.10 -18.08 3.58
N LEU A 243 -10.24 -18.36 4.56
CA LEU A 243 -9.61 -19.68 4.74
C LEU A 243 -10.66 -20.77 4.99
N GLN A 244 -11.68 -20.51 5.81
CA GLN A 244 -12.80 -21.43 6.02
C GLN A 244 -13.57 -21.71 4.72
N GLN A 245 -13.82 -20.68 3.92
CA GLN A 245 -14.45 -20.82 2.60
C GLN A 245 -13.55 -21.58 1.61
N ALA A 246 -12.22 -21.44 1.69
CA ALA A 246 -11.28 -22.23 0.89
C ALA A 246 -11.30 -23.71 1.26
N VAL A 247 -11.36 -24.06 2.55
CA VAL A 247 -11.55 -25.45 2.99
C VAL A 247 -12.87 -26.03 2.50
N LYS A 248 -13.95 -25.23 2.52
CA LYS A 248 -15.24 -25.63 1.94
C LYS A 248 -15.13 -25.88 0.44
N ALA A 249 -14.40 -25.04 -0.30
CA ALA A 249 -14.17 -25.22 -1.73
C ALA A 249 -13.46 -26.54 -2.05
N ARG A 250 -12.51 -26.95 -1.21
CA ARG A 250 -11.86 -28.27 -1.33
C ARG A 250 -12.88 -29.39 -1.21
N ALA A 251 -13.76 -29.31 -0.21
CA ALA A 251 -14.76 -30.33 0.05
C ALA A 251 -15.83 -30.41 -1.06
N SER A 252 -16.19 -29.28 -1.67
CA SER A 252 -17.17 -29.25 -2.76
C SER A 252 -16.58 -29.60 -4.13
N GLY A 253 -15.28 -29.40 -4.34
CA GLY A 253 -14.62 -29.54 -5.63
C GLY A 253 -15.05 -28.47 -6.66
N ASN A 254 -15.75 -27.43 -6.22
CA ASN A 254 -16.27 -26.38 -7.08
C ASN A 254 -15.35 -25.16 -7.09
N GLU A 255 -14.77 -24.84 -8.24
CA GLU A 255 -13.89 -23.67 -8.41
C GLU A 255 -14.56 -22.35 -7.97
N ARG A 256 -15.90 -22.22 -8.11
CA ARG A 256 -16.62 -21.02 -7.65
C ARG A 256 -16.53 -20.81 -6.14
N ASP A 257 -16.42 -21.87 -5.35
CA ASP A 257 -16.25 -21.74 -3.91
C ASP A 257 -14.84 -21.21 -3.58
N LEU A 258 -13.82 -21.54 -4.38
CA LEU A 258 -12.46 -21.01 -4.23
C LEU A 258 -12.38 -19.55 -4.71
N GLN A 259 -13.04 -19.22 -5.81
CA GLN A 259 -13.19 -17.83 -6.26
C GLN A 259 -13.88 -16.96 -5.21
N LEU A 260 -14.91 -17.49 -4.53
CA LEU A 260 -15.55 -16.81 -3.41
C LEU A 260 -14.60 -16.65 -2.21
N ALA A 261 -13.76 -17.66 -1.92
CA ALA A 261 -12.73 -17.55 -0.89
C ALA A 261 -11.75 -16.42 -1.21
N TYR A 262 -11.30 -16.31 -2.46
CA TYR A 262 -10.46 -15.20 -2.90
C TYR A 262 -11.16 -13.85 -2.80
N ALA A 263 -12.45 -13.75 -3.13
CA ALA A 263 -13.20 -12.50 -2.99
C ALA A 263 -13.35 -12.09 -1.52
N MET A 264 -13.62 -13.04 -0.63
CA MET A 264 -13.62 -12.78 0.82
C MET A 264 -12.23 -12.34 1.29
N ASN A 265 -11.17 -12.97 0.78
CA ASN A 265 -9.81 -12.57 1.14
C ASN A 265 -9.45 -11.18 0.66
N ALA A 266 -9.81 -10.83 -0.57
CA ALA A 266 -9.62 -9.49 -1.11
C ALA A 266 -10.33 -8.44 -0.26
N PHE A 267 -11.55 -8.71 0.20
CA PHE A 267 -12.26 -7.80 1.10
C PHE A 267 -11.55 -7.67 2.45
N ALA A 268 -10.95 -8.74 2.96
CA ALA A 268 -10.13 -8.70 4.17
C ALA A 268 -8.80 -7.96 3.96
N ASP A 269 -8.18 -8.15 2.80
CA ASP A 269 -6.90 -7.55 2.43
C ASP A 269 -6.98 -6.02 2.31
N HIS A 270 -8.17 -5.43 2.18
CA HIS A 270 -8.35 -4.00 2.39
C HIS A 270 -7.73 -3.54 3.72
N PHE A 271 -8.14 -4.17 4.82
CA PHE A 271 -7.59 -3.88 6.16
C PHE A 271 -6.12 -4.30 6.30
N LEU A 272 -5.67 -5.31 5.54
CA LEU A 272 -4.24 -5.65 5.47
C LEU A 272 -3.43 -4.53 4.81
N THR A 273 -3.94 -3.94 3.73
CA THR A 273 -3.27 -2.87 3.01
C THR A 273 -3.22 -1.58 3.83
N ASP A 274 -4.24 -1.29 4.65
CA ASP A 274 -4.22 -0.16 5.58
C ASP A 274 -3.07 -0.26 6.59
N LEU A 275 -2.72 -1.48 7.01
CA LEU A 275 -1.57 -1.73 7.88
C LEU A 275 -0.21 -1.41 7.22
N PHE A 276 -0.16 -1.02 5.95
CA PHE A 276 1.05 -0.51 5.29
C PHE A 276 1.00 1.00 5.05
N SER A 277 -0.12 1.66 5.35
CA SER A 277 -0.25 3.10 5.22
C SER A 277 0.08 3.80 6.55
N ALA A 278 1.11 4.65 6.55
CA ALA A 278 1.63 5.26 7.77
C ALA A 278 0.55 6.02 8.59
N GLY A 279 -0.39 6.68 7.91
CA GLY A 279 -1.52 7.38 8.55
C GLY A 279 -2.46 6.48 9.34
N HIS A 280 -2.41 5.17 9.12
CA HIS A 280 -3.26 4.19 9.80
C HIS A 280 -2.55 3.46 10.95
N LEU A 281 -1.22 3.60 11.08
CA LEU A 281 -0.44 2.80 12.03
C LEU A 281 -0.59 3.23 13.49
N ARG A 282 -0.37 4.52 13.77
CA ARG A 282 -0.24 5.05 15.14
C ARG A 282 -1.27 6.13 15.49
N VAL A 283 -2.18 6.45 14.56
CA VAL A 283 -3.26 7.41 14.83
C VAL A 283 -4.25 6.77 15.81
N PRO A 284 -4.47 7.36 17.00
CA PRO A 284 -5.35 6.78 18.01
C PRO A 284 -6.83 7.07 17.70
N ARG A 285 -7.31 6.63 16.52
CA ARG A 285 -8.60 6.99 15.91
C ARG A 285 -9.78 6.81 16.86
N LYS A 286 -9.92 5.61 17.42
CA LYS A 286 -11.01 5.26 18.34
C LYS A 286 -10.92 6.04 19.66
N ALA A 287 -9.73 6.13 20.25
CA ALA A 287 -9.52 6.88 21.48
C ALA A 287 -9.80 8.39 21.31
N LEU A 288 -9.52 8.96 20.13
CA LEU A 288 -9.88 10.34 19.79
C LEU A 288 -11.40 10.53 19.69
N ALA A 289 -12.11 9.60 19.04
CA ALA A 289 -13.57 9.62 18.98
C ALA A 289 -14.21 9.50 20.38
N ASP A 290 -13.63 8.70 21.27
CA ASP A 290 -14.09 8.54 22.66
C ASP A 290 -13.76 9.75 23.54
N THR A 291 -12.64 10.44 23.29
CA THR A 291 -12.14 11.55 24.10
C THR A 291 -12.83 12.88 23.76
N VAL A 292 -13.22 13.08 22.50
CA VAL A 292 -13.70 14.37 21.99
C VAL A 292 -15.21 14.35 21.81
N THR A 293 -15.89 15.35 22.38
CA THR A 293 -17.34 15.54 22.20
C THR A 293 -17.63 16.77 21.33
N PRO A 294 -18.41 16.65 20.24
CA PRO A 294 -18.95 15.40 19.68
C PRO A 294 -17.86 14.54 19.02
N SER A 295 -18.07 13.22 18.96
CA SER A 295 -17.11 12.24 18.44
C SER A 295 -16.66 12.55 17.01
N ASP A 296 -17.56 13.12 16.19
CA ASP A 296 -17.26 13.54 14.81
C ASP A 296 -16.12 14.56 14.75
N VAL A 297 -15.95 15.40 15.77
CA VAL A 297 -14.82 16.34 15.86
C VAL A 297 -13.53 15.58 16.16
N GLY A 298 -13.58 14.54 17.01
CA GLY A 298 -12.46 13.63 17.26
C GLY A 298 -12.00 12.94 15.97
N SER A 299 -12.95 12.41 15.19
CA SER A 299 -12.70 11.85 13.87
C SER A 299 -12.16 12.91 12.90
N LEU A 300 -12.70 14.12 12.87
CA LEU A 300 -12.20 15.18 11.98
C LEU A 300 -10.74 15.55 12.29
N ILE A 301 -10.39 15.70 13.57
CA ILE A 301 -9.03 16.11 13.93
C ILE A 301 -8.00 14.99 13.81
N ALA A 302 -8.40 13.71 13.93
CA ALA A 302 -7.48 12.59 13.71
C ALA A 302 -6.89 12.60 12.29
N ARG A 303 -7.64 13.15 11.32
CA ARG A 303 -7.20 13.27 9.93
C ARG A 303 -5.90 14.06 9.78
N PHE A 304 -5.67 15.09 10.61
CA PHE A 304 -4.42 15.86 10.50
C PHE A 304 -3.19 15.02 10.81
N MET A 305 -3.27 14.11 11.78
CA MET A 305 -2.18 13.18 12.07
C MET A 305 -2.07 12.10 11.01
N HIS A 306 -3.21 11.59 10.53
CA HIS A 306 -3.26 10.65 9.41
C HIS A 306 -2.53 11.20 8.17
N ASP A 307 -2.91 12.40 7.71
CA ASP A 307 -2.34 13.03 6.52
C ASP A 307 -0.86 13.43 6.75
N GLU A 308 -0.49 13.83 7.97
CA GLU A 308 0.90 14.10 8.38
C GLU A 308 1.77 12.84 8.29
N ASP A 309 1.33 11.74 8.89
CA ASP A 309 2.03 10.45 8.90
C ASP A 309 2.10 9.85 7.50
N SER A 310 1.02 9.91 6.71
CA SER A 310 1.02 9.44 5.31
C SER A 310 1.98 10.25 4.43
N LYS A 311 2.07 11.58 4.61
CA LYS A 311 2.92 12.46 3.80
C LYS A 311 4.40 12.33 4.10
N TYR A 312 4.79 12.27 5.37
CA TYR A 312 6.19 12.27 5.79
C TYR A 312 6.75 10.87 6.07
N GLY A 313 5.85 9.88 6.16
CA GLY A 313 6.14 8.49 6.39
C GLY A 313 6.65 8.19 7.80
N LEU A 314 6.67 6.90 8.13
CA LEU A 314 7.20 6.39 9.40
C LEU A 314 8.28 5.35 9.13
N ALA A 315 9.40 5.47 9.84
CA ALA A 315 10.36 4.39 10.02
C ALA A 315 9.67 3.26 10.81
N VAL A 316 9.56 2.10 10.16
CA VAL A 316 8.88 0.91 10.67
C VAL A 316 9.78 -0.30 10.58
N ARG A 317 9.38 -1.38 11.26
CA ARG A 317 10.01 -2.70 11.17
C ARG A 317 8.95 -3.78 11.13
N ASN A 318 9.28 -4.97 10.63
CA ASN A 318 8.37 -6.13 10.66
C ASN A 318 8.95 -7.32 11.45
N ALA A 319 8.20 -8.42 11.53
CA ALA A 319 8.60 -9.63 12.25
C ALA A 319 9.68 -10.46 11.51
N GLU A 320 10.00 -10.12 10.26
CA GLU A 320 11.12 -10.68 9.50
C GLU A 320 12.44 -9.91 9.74
N GLY A 321 12.42 -8.87 10.58
CA GLY A 321 13.59 -8.06 10.90
C GLY A 321 13.92 -6.97 9.88
N GLU A 322 13.05 -6.77 8.88
CA GLU A 322 13.21 -5.73 7.86
C GLU A 322 12.83 -4.36 8.44
N GLN A 323 13.48 -3.28 7.97
CA GLN A 323 13.15 -1.89 8.31
C GLN A 323 13.06 -1.05 7.05
N TRP A 324 12.08 -0.16 7.00
CA TRP A 324 11.88 0.77 5.88
C TRP A 324 11.13 2.01 6.36
N ARG A 325 11.04 3.02 5.49
CA ARG A 325 10.12 4.14 5.69
C ARG A 325 8.83 3.86 4.92
N ALA A 326 7.74 3.67 5.64
CA ALA A 326 6.40 3.51 5.10
C ALA A 326 5.80 4.90 4.86
N TYR A 327 5.39 5.23 3.64
CA TYR A 327 4.46 6.34 3.41
C TYR A 327 3.03 5.80 3.44
N GLY A 328 2.04 6.68 3.31
CA GLY A 328 0.64 6.27 3.39
C GLY A 328 -0.19 6.71 2.20
N ASP A 329 -1.48 6.88 2.44
CA ASP A 329 -2.49 7.22 1.45
C ASP A 329 -2.00 8.33 0.51
N LYS A 330 -2.28 8.17 -0.79
CA LYS A 330 -1.86 9.06 -1.90
C LYS A 330 -0.38 8.98 -2.27
N ARG A 331 0.39 8.09 -1.65
CA ARG A 331 1.84 7.95 -1.88
C ARG A 331 2.21 6.62 -2.53
N TYR A 332 1.30 5.68 -2.72
CA TYR A 332 1.62 4.34 -3.21
C TYR A 332 2.35 4.36 -4.55
N PHE A 333 2.03 5.31 -5.44
CA PHE A 333 2.70 5.44 -6.74
C PHE A 333 3.85 6.47 -6.75
N ASP A 334 4.10 7.17 -5.65
CA ASP A 334 5.21 8.09 -5.55
C ASP A 334 6.55 7.34 -5.59
N THR A 335 7.58 8.02 -6.10
CA THR A 335 8.93 7.46 -6.21
C THR A 335 9.59 7.13 -4.86
N VAL A 336 9.15 7.77 -3.78
CA VAL A 336 9.65 7.55 -2.42
C VAL A 336 9.08 6.29 -1.75
N ASP A 337 7.95 5.76 -2.25
CA ASP A 337 7.23 4.67 -1.60
C ASP A 337 7.61 3.27 -2.13
N VAL A 338 8.70 3.16 -2.91
CA VAL A 338 9.14 1.89 -3.52
C VAL A 338 9.30 0.78 -2.48
N ALA A 339 9.94 1.08 -1.34
CA ALA A 339 10.18 0.10 -0.29
C ALA A 339 8.88 -0.38 0.37
N ASN A 340 7.94 0.53 0.64
CA ASN A 340 6.66 0.19 1.25
C ASN A 340 5.77 -0.60 0.29
N ARG A 341 5.68 -0.16 -0.97
CA ARG A 341 4.98 -0.84 -2.07
C ARG A 341 5.44 -2.29 -2.24
N ARG A 342 6.75 -2.54 -2.10
CA ARG A 342 7.31 -3.91 -2.06
C ARG A 342 6.76 -4.72 -0.89
N GLN A 343 6.70 -4.15 0.30
CA GLN A 343 6.24 -4.88 1.49
C GLN A 343 4.74 -5.22 1.42
N VAL A 344 3.89 -4.25 1.05
CA VAL A 344 2.44 -4.49 0.92
C VAL A 344 2.14 -5.51 -0.17
N GLY A 345 2.83 -5.44 -1.32
CA GLY A 345 2.66 -6.43 -2.40
C GLY A 345 3.04 -7.85 -1.97
N ARG A 346 4.13 -8.01 -1.19
CA ARG A 346 4.50 -9.30 -0.61
C ARG A 346 3.47 -9.79 0.42
N ALA A 347 2.91 -8.90 1.23
CA ALA A 347 1.91 -9.26 2.24
C ALA A 347 0.60 -9.74 1.61
N VAL A 348 0.09 -9.02 0.62
CA VAL A 348 -1.12 -9.42 -0.12
C VAL A 348 -0.89 -10.72 -0.90
N GLN A 349 0.29 -10.91 -1.51
CA GLN A 349 0.63 -12.20 -2.13
C GLN A 349 0.65 -13.34 -1.12
N ARG A 350 1.26 -13.16 0.06
CA ARG A 350 1.23 -14.17 1.13
C ARG A 350 -0.20 -14.48 1.58
N SER A 351 -1.04 -13.45 1.74
CA SER A 351 -2.45 -13.61 2.10
C SER A 351 -3.21 -14.47 1.07
N ALA A 352 -3.06 -14.18 -0.22
CA ALA A 352 -3.69 -14.97 -1.28
C ALA A 352 -3.11 -16.40 -1.39
N ASP A 353 -1.82 -16.57 -1.16
CA ASP A 353 -1.18 -17.88 -1.11
C ASP A 353 -1.73 -18.74 0.04
N GLU A 354 -1.98 -18.16 1.21
CA GLU A 354 -2.57 -18.85 2.37
C GLU A 354 -3.99 -19.36 2.09
N VAL A 355 -4.81 -18.60 1.36
CA VAL A 355 -6.12 -19.06 0.87
C VAL A 355 -5.97 -20.30 0.01
N PHE A 356 -5.03 -20.29 -0.94
CA PHE A 356 -4.78 -21.44 -1.80
C PHE A 356 -4.25 -22.63 -1.01
N GLN A 357 -3.34 -22.41 -0.05
CA GLN A 357 -2.84 -23.49 0.79
C GLN A 357 -3.93 -24.09 1.67
N ALA A 358 -4.82 -23.29 2.24
CA ALA A 358 -5.97 -23.81 2.98
C ALA A 358 -6.92 -24.63 2.09
N PHE A 359 -7.10 -24.24 0.82
CA PHE A 359 -7.80 -25.05 -0.18
C PHE A 359 -7.09 -26.38 -0.46
N VAL A 360 -5.77 -26.39 -0.67
CA VAL A 360 -5.00 -27.61 -0.97
C VAL A 360 -4.96 -28.56 0.24
N ASP A 361 -4.65 -28.02 1.42
CA ASP A 361 -4.45 -28.79 2.65
C ASP A 361 -5.76 -29.15 3.36
N GLY A 362 -6.83 -28.40 3.08
CA GLY A 362 -8.13 -28.50 3.77
C GLY A 362 -8.03 -28.18 5.26
N ARG A 363 -7.17 -27.24 5.63
CA ARG A 363 -6.93 -26.82 7.01
C ARG A 363 -6.84 -25.30 7.10
N VAL A 364 -7.30 -24.75 8.21
CA VAL A 364 -7.22 -23.32 8.52
C VAL A 364 -6.09 -23.12 9.54
N PRO A 365 -5.02 -22.37 9.22
CA PRO A 365 -4.02 -21.98 10.21
C PRO A 365 -4.63 -21.08 11.30
N LEU A 366 -3.99 -21.00 12.47
CA LEU A 366 -4.40 -20.05 13.51
C LEU A 366 -3.95 -18.63 13.13
N ALA A 367 -4.70 -17.60 13.55
CA ALA A 367 -4.42 -16.21 13.20
C ALA A 367 -3.01 -15.70 13.58
N LYS A 368 -2.43 -16.25 14.66
CA LYS A 368 -1.04 -15.96 15.06
C LYS A 368 0.02 -16.50 14.09
N ASP A 369 -0.36 -17.47 13.25
CA ASP A 369 0.52 -18.18 12.32
C ASP A 369 0.35 -17.67 10.88
N TYR A 370 -0.48 -16.63 10.65
CA TYR A 370 -0.67 -16.03 9.33
C TYR A 370 0.65 -15.44 8.80
N ALA A 371 1.10 -15.93 7.65
CA ALA A 371 2.35 -15.56 7.01
C ALA A 371 2.35 -14.13 6.50
N ALA A 372 1.19 -13.60 6.06
CA ALA A 372 1.04 -12.21 5.68
C ALA A 372 1.34 -11.25 6.85
N LEU A 373 0.90 -11.60 8.07
CA LEU A 373 1.12 -10.79 9.28
C LEU A 373 2.58 -10.75 9.76
N ARG A 374 3.46 -11.55 9.17
CA ARG A 374 4.91 -11.41 9.45
C ARG A 374 5.51 -10.19 8.77
N LEU A 375 4.89 -9.69 7.70
CA LEU A 375 5.38 -8.58 6.90
C LEU A 375 4.82 -7.22 7.31
N VAL A 376 3.71 -7.19 8.05
CA VAL A 376 3.11 -5.93 8.50
C VAL A 376 4.06 -5.19 9.45
N PRO A 377 4.04 -3.85 9.45
CA PRO A 377 4.68 -3.03 10.48
C PRO A 377 4.31 -3.48 11.90
N ASP A 378 5.32 -3.55 12.77
CA ASP A 378 5.15 -3.71 14.22
C ASP A 378 4.42 -2.48 14.77
N LEU A 379 3.11 -2.63 14.97
CA LEU A 379 2.22 -1.56 15.44
C LEU A 379 2.70 -0.95 16.76
N ARG A 380 3.19 -1.80 17.68
CA ARG A 380 3.74 -1.31 18.94
C ARG A 380 4.99 -0.47 18.72
N ALA A 381 5.86 -0.86 17.79
CA ALA A 381 7.02 -0.07 17.44
C ALA A 381 6.66 1.27 16.80
N ALA A 382 5.62 1.32 15.96
CA ALA A 382 5.12 2.56 15.37
C ALA A 382 4.50 3.50 16.42
N GLU A 383 3.67 2.97 17.33
CA GLU A 383 3.02 3.73 18.41
C GLU A 383 4.02 4.26 19.45
N GLN A 384 4.97 3.42 19.87
CA GLN A 384 5.94 3.72 20.93
C GLN A 384 7.24 4.33 20.40
N ASP A 385 7.34 4.57 19.09
CA ASP A 385 8.52 5.12 18.42
C ASP A 385 9.80 4.31 18.73
N LEU A 386 9.71 2.98 18.60
CA LEU A 386 10.83 2.06 18.89
C LEU A 386 11.79 1.90 17.72
N VAL A 387 11.46 2.48 16.56
CA VAL A 387 12.36 2.59 15.41
C VAL A 387 12.85 4.04 15.32
N PRO A 388 14.16 4.30 15.48
CA PRO A 388 14.69 5.66 15.42
C PRO A 388 14.39 6.34 14.09
N GLY A 389 14.14 7.66 14.14
CA GLY A 389 13.99 8.50 12.94
C GLY A 389 12.56 8.93 12.64
N ASN A 390 11.57 8.60 13.47
CA ASN A 390 10.25 9.21 13.35
C ASN A 390 10.20 10.59 14.00
N PHE A 391 9.33 11.42 13.43
CA PHE A 391 8.93 12.68 14.03
C PHE A 391 7.85 12.47 15.11
N ALA A 392 7.63 13.48 15.94
CA ALA A 392 6.74 13.41 17.09
C ALA A 392 5.28 13.30 16.62
N PRO A 393 4.48 12.34 17.11
CA PRO A 393 3.10 12.21 16.70
C PRO A 393 2.26 13.40 17.17
N LEU A 394 1.31 13.85 16.34
CA LEU A 394 0.37 14.92 16.71
C LEU A 394 -0.52 14.52 17.89
N TYR A 395 -0.97 13.26 17.94
CA TYR A 395 -1.72 12.68 19.05
C TYR A 395 -1.03 11.42 19.57
N PHE A 396 -1.05 11.23 20.89
CA PHE A 396 -0.46 10.07 21.53
C PHE A 396 -1.37 9.57 22.64
N ASN A 397 -1.79 8.30 22.57
CA ASN A 397 -2.52 7.67 23.65
C ASN A 397 -1.53 7.01 24.62
N ASP A 398 -1.48 7.46 25.87
CA ASP A 398 -0.61 6.88 26.90
C ASP A 398 -1.24 5.69 27.65
N GLY A 399 -2.39 5.22 27.18
CA GLY A 399 -3.20 4.16 27.78
C GLY A 399 -4.21 4.67 28.80
N LYS A 400 -4.19 5.97 29.14
CA LYS A 400 -5.17 6.62 30.03
C LYS A 400 -5.85 7.81 29.36
N THR A 401 -5.07 8.61 28.65
CA THR A 401 -5.53 9.86 28.03
C THR A 401 -4.88 10.05 26.67
N VAL A 402 -5.62 10.68 25.76
CA VAL A 402 -5.04 11.16 24.51
C VAL A 402 -4.35 12.49 24.77
N LEU A 403 -3.03 12.50 24.60
CA LEU A 403 -2.20 13.68 24.64
C LEU A 403 -2.06 14.26 23.23
N ARG A 404 -1.90 15.58 23.13
CA ARG A 404 -1.59 16.27 21.88
C ARG A 404 -0.19 16.87 21.93
N ARG A 405 0.51 16.92 20.80
CA ARG A 405 1.72 17.73 20.62
C ARG A 405 1.47 19.17 21.04
N LYS A 406 2.41 19.76 21.79
CA LYS A 406 2.24 21.10 22.39
C LYS A 406 2.30 22.18 21.31
N ASP A 407 3.39 22.22 20.54
CA ASP A 407 3.48 23.00 19.30
C ASP A 407 3.01 22.13 18.13
N VAL A 408 1.77 22.36 17.69
CA VAL A 408 1.20 21.59 16.58
C VAL A 408 1.95 21.81 15.27
N ASN A 409 2.65 22.93 15.08
CA ASN A 409 3.35 23.25 13.83
C ASN A 409 4.81 22.77 13.79
N ASP A 410 5.35 22.28 14.91
CA ASP A 410 6.67 21.67 14.95
C ASP A 410 6.58 20.14 15.02
N LEU A 411 6.83 19.46 13.90
CA LEU A 411 6.86 17.99 13.81
C LEU A 411 7.91 17.37 14.75
N ASN A 412 8.88 18.14 15.22
CA ASN A 412 9.94 17.67 16.09
C ASN A 412 9.63 17.91 17.58
N ASP A 413 8.54 18.61 17.90
CA ASP A 413 8.16 18.89 19.28
C ASP A 413 7.66 17.62 19.96
N ARG A 414 8.49 17.05 20.84
CA ARG A 414 8.11 15.88 21.66
C ARG A 414 7.42 16.26 22.96
N ASN A 415 7.19 17.55 23.23
CA ASN A 415 6.39 17.98 24.37
C ASN A 415 4.90 17.72 24.10
N ARG A 416 4.21 17.26 25.14
CA ARG A 416 2.82 16.83 25.06
C ARG A 416 1.97 17.56 26.09
N THR A 417 0.70 17.77 25.78
CA THR A 417 -0.29 18.37 26.69
C THR A 417 -1.53 17.50 26.75
N ALA A 418 -2.10 17.35 27.95
CA ALA A 418 -3.45 16.84 28.18
C ALA A 418 -4.49 17.98 28.20
N ASP A 419 -4.05 19.23 28.36
CA ASP A 419 -4.89 20.42 28.31
C ASP A 419 -5.07 20.88 26.86
N TRP A 420 -6.03 20.27 26.18
CA TRP A 420 -6.44 20.61 24.83
C TRP A 420 -7.91 20.24 24.63
N TRP A 421 -8.58 20.90 23.68
CA TRP A 421 -9.99 20.65 23.37
C TRP A 421 -10.15 20.40 21.88
N GLY A 422 -11.10 19.54 21.49
CA GLY A 422 -11.31 19.15 20.09
C GLY A 422 -11.53 20.34 19.15
N TRP A 423 -12.48 21.21 19.48
CA TRP A 423 -12.80 22.39 18.66
C TRP A 423 -11.66 23.41 18.57
N SER A 424 -10.99 23.71 19.68
CA SER A 424 -9.84 24.62 19.64
C SER A 424 -8.69 24.03 18.84
N THR A 425 -8.49 22.71 18.92
CA THR A 425 -7.49 22.00 18.10
C THR A 425 -7.84 22.01 16.62
N TYR A 426 -9.11 21.78 16.26
CA TYR A 426 -9.55 21.94 14.87
C TYR A 426 -9.27 23.35 14.33
N LEU A 427 -9.58 24.40 15.10
CA LEU A 427 -9.32 25.78 14.68
C LEU A 427 -7.82 26.09 14.53
N LEU A 428 -6.96 25.46 15.33
CA LEU A 428 -5.51 25.54 15.20
C LEU A 428 -5.00 24.82 13.93
N LEU A 429 -5.66 23.74 13.52
CA LEU A 429 -5.27 22.88 12.40
C LEU A 429 -5.99 23.22 11.08
N LYS A 430 -6.99 24.11 11.06
CA LYS A 430 -7.72 24.41 9.82
C LYS A 430 -6.84 24.97 8.69
N ASP A 431 -5.74 25.63 9.04
CA ASP A 431 -4.74 26.18 8.11
C ASP A 431 -3.38 25.45 8.26
N TYR A 432 -3.44 24.14 8.58
CA TYR A 432 -2.28 23.39 9.05
C TYR A 432 -1.14 23.28 8.03
N LYS A 433 0.02 23.81 8.41
CA LYS A 433 1.26 23.81 7.61
C LYS A 433 2.48 23.64 8.52
N PRO A 434 2.69 22.43 9.07
CA PRO A 434 3.80 22.21 9.97
C PRO A 434 5.14 22.34 9.24
N ASN A 435 6.22 22.52 10.01
CA ASN A 435 7.57 22.44 9.50
C ASN A 435 7.88 21.04 8.93
N LYS A 436 9.06 20.88 8.33
CA LYS A 436 9.53 19.57 7.85
C LYS A 436 10.14 18.78 9.02
N PRO A 437 9.99 17.45 9.06
CA PRO A 437 10.54 16.65 10.15
C PRO A 437 12.07 16.57 10.04
N THR A 438 12.72 16.31 11.18
CA THR A 438 14.16 16.03 11.22
C THR A 438 14.49 14.85 10.31
N GLY A 439 15.52 15.00 9.47
CA GLY A 439 15.90 13.98 8.50
C GLY A 439 15.18 14.07 7.15
N TYR A 440 14.23 14.99 6.97
CA TYR A 440 13.65 15.27 5.65
C TYR A 440 14.72 15.72 4.67
N ILE A 441 14.72 15.15 3.46
CA ILE A 441 15.68 15.46 2.41
C ILE A 441 14.94 16.17 1.26
N GLU A 442 15.41 17.37 0.91
CA GLU A 442 14.92 18.08 -0.26
C GLU A 442 15.27 17.32 -1.55
N ALA A 443 14.37 17.35 -2.53
CA ALA A 443 14.63 16.78 -3.83
C ALA A 443 15.87 17.43 -4.48
N PRO A 444 16.73 16.65 -5.16
CA PRO A 444 17.87 17.21 -5.86
C PRO A 444 17.44 18.15 -6.98
N THR A 445 18.24 19.18 -7.23
CA THR A 445 17.94 20.23 -8.23
C THR A 445 18.50 19.94 -9.62
N GLY A 446 19.40 18.95 -9.73
CA GLY A 446 20.00 18.51 -10.99
C GLY A 446 19.41 17.18 -11.47
N SER A 447 19.64 16.86 -12.74
CA SER A 447 19.29 15.57 -13.35
C SER A 447 20.55 14.76 -13.69
N PRO A 448 20.44 13.42 -13.82
CA PRO A 448 21.51 12.60 -14.37
C PRO A 448 21.79 12.94 -15.84
N ALA A 449 23.01 12.65 -16.29
CA ALA A 449 23.43 12.88 -17.68
C ALA A 449 24.00 11.60 -18.30
N ILE A 450 23.69 11.34 -19.57
CA ILE A 450 24.35 10.25 -20.30
C ILE A 450 25.79 10.68 -20.62
N VAL A 451 26.75 9.83 -20.29
CA VAL A 451 28.18 10.08 -20.55
C VAL A 451 28.43 10.06 -22.06
N ALA A 452 29.16 11.05 -22.56
CA ALA A 452 29.58 11.10 -23.96
C ALA A 452 30.37 9.83 -24.32
N ASN A 453 29.98 9.15 -25.41
CA ASN A 453 30.51 7.85 -25.83
C ASN A 453 30.34 6.71 -24.80
N GLY A 454 29.41 6.85 -23.83
CA GLY A 454 29.14 5.86 -22.78
C GLY A 454 28.18 4.73 -23.16
N TRP A 455 27.79 4.60 -24.43
CA TRP A 455 26.83 3.59 -24.88
C TRP A 455 27.48 2.22 -25.05
N GLN A 456 26.86 1.19 -24.50
CA GLN A 456 27.48 -0.13 -24.39
C GLN A 456 27.17 -1.05 -25.57
N ARG A 457 26.10 -0.79 -26.32
CA ARG A 457 25.67 -1.62 -27.45
C ARG A 457 25.26 -0.81 -28.66
N ARG A 458 25.34 -1.46 -29.83
CA ARG A 458 24.93 -0.93 -31.14
C ARG A 458 23.66 -1.56 -31.70
N GLU A 459 23.27 -2.72 -31.16
CA GLU A 459 22.07 -3.44 -31.56
C GLU A 459 21.01 -3.38 -30.45
N PRO A 460 19.71 -3.36 -30.83
CA PRO A 460 18.60 -3.32 -29.89
C PRO A 460 18.53 -4.60 -29.04
N ASP A 461 17.96 -4.49 -27.84
CA ASP A 461 17.83 -5.60 -26.88
C ASP A 461 16.57 -5.46 -26.00
N GLY A 462 15.88 -6.56 -25.71
CA GLY A 462 14.66 -6.55 -24.89
C GLY A 462 13.51 -5.69 -25.47
N LEU A 463 12.50 -5.42 -24.66
CA LEU A 463 11.25 -4.79 -25.12
C LEU A 463 11.41 -3.28 -25.38
N ASN A 464 12.16 -2.59 -24.52
CA ASN A 464 12.22 -1.13 -24.52
C ASN A 464 13.48 -0.56 -25.17
N TRP A 465 14.59 -1.30 -25.25
CA TRP A 465 15.79 -0.86 -25.98
C TRP A 465 15.68 -1.12 -27.47
N GLN A 466 14.67 -0.51 -28.09
CA GLN A 466 14.34 -0.64 -29.51
C GLN A 466 14.59 0.69 -30.23
N ARG A 467 14.88 0.60 -31.54
CA ARG A 467 15.05 1.79 -32.39
C ARG A 467 13.77 2.61 -32.40
N GLY A 468 13.89 3.93 -32.22
CA GLY A 468 12.76 4.87 -32.18
C GLY A 468 12.10 5.03 -30.81
N ASN A 469 12.51 4.25 -29.80
CA ASN A 469 12.17 4.53 -28.41
C ASN A 469 13.10 5.61 -27.85
N ALA A 470 12.75 6.17 -26.68
CA ALA A 470 13.61 7.13 -26.00
C ALA A 470 13.64 6.88 -24.49
N VAL A 471 14.75 7.22 -23.84
CA VAL A 471 14.98 7.01 -22.40
C VAL A 471 15.43 8.30 -21.70
N ARG A 472 15.03 8.49 -20.45
CA ARG A 472 15.48 9.58 -19.57
C ARG A 472 15.71 9.07 -18.14
N TYR A 473 16.40 9.88 -17.33
CA TYR A 473 16.79 9.50 -15.98
C TYR A 473 16.49 10.60 -14.97
N ALA A 474 16.21 10.21 -13.74
CA ALA A 474 16.09 11.09 -12.57
C ALA A 474 16.72 10.37 -11.37
N PHE A 475 17.00 11.08 -10.28
CA PHE A 475 17.51 10.43 -9.08
C PHE A 475 16.93 11.08 -7.82
N SER A 476 16.88 10.32 -6.75
CA SER A 476 16.63 10.80 -5.38
C SER A 476 17.90 10.65 -4.54
N VAL A 477 17.91 11.31 -3.38
CA VAL A 477 18.98 11.19 -2.39
C VAL A 477 18.47 10.39 -1.20
N THR A 478 19.29 9.47 -0.69
CA THR A 478 18.98 8.59 0.43
C THR A 478 19.96 8.77 1.57
N GLU A 479 19.44 8.69 2.80
CA GLU A 479 20.23 8.75 4.03
C GLU A 479 19.53 7.90 5.10
N GLN A 480 20.15 6.78 5.47
CA GLN A 480 19.52 5.78 6.34
C GLN A 480 18.17 5.31 5.74
N LEU A 481 17.06 5.47 6.46
CA LEU A 481 15.71 5.15 5.99
C LEU A 481 15.01 6.32 5.29
N ASN A 482 15.65 7.49 5.19
CA ASN A 482 15.06 8.67 4.56
C ASN A 482 15.43 8.74 3.09
N GLU A 483 14.47 9.13 2.26
CA GLU A 483 14.63 9.33 0.83
C GLU A 483 13.95 10.65 0.43
N SER A 484 14.59 11.40 -0.48
CA SER A 484 13.96 12.57 -1.12
C SER A 484 13.04 12.12 -2.25
N TYR A 485 12.08 12.94 -2.65
CA TYR A 485 11.51 12.81 -3.99
C TYR A 485 12.61 12.92 -5.06
N ILE A 486 12.37 12.35 -6.25
CA ILE A 486 13.30 12.52 -7.37
C ILE A 486 13.41 13.99 -7.80
N GLY A 487 14.60 14.37 -8.26
CA GLY A 487 14.85 15.64 -8.92
C GLY A 487 14.25 15.71 -10.34
N PRO A 488 14.59 16.76 -11.11
CA PRO A 488 14.13 16.87 -12.48
C PRO A 488 14.62 15.69 -13.35
N TRP A 489 13.81 15.30 -14.32
CA TRP A 489 14.22 14.34 -15.34
C TRP A 489 15.24 14.95 -16.30
N SER A 490 16.17 14.13 -16.79
CA SER A 490 16.99 14.45 -17.95
C SER A 490 16.12 14.62 -19.19
N THR A 491 16.65 15.25 -20.24
CA THR A 491 16.03 15.17 -21.56
C THR A 491 15.97 13.73 -22.03
N TYR A 492 14.96 13.42 -22.86
CA TYR A 492 14.89 12.13 -23.53
C TYR A 492 16.06 11.99 -24.51
N ALA A 493 16.77 10.87 -24.44
CA ALA A 493 17.71 10.41 -25.44
C ALA A 493 17.01 9.42 -26.37
N GLU A 494 16.93 9.75 -27.66
CA GLU A 494 16.40 8.86 -28.69
C GLU A 494 17.34 7.67 -28.91
N LEU A 495 16.77 6.48 -29.02
CA LEU A 495 17.50 5.24 -29.28
C LEU A 495 17.53 4.99 -30.79
N THR A 496 18.69 5.14 -31.40
CA THR A 496 18.91 4.92 -32.84
C THR A 496 19.78 3.68 -33.08
N ASP A 497 21.06 3.79 -32.75
CA ASP A 497 22.10 2.80 -32.96
C ASP A 497 22.98 2.67 -31.70
N GLN A 498 22.47 3.17 -30.58
CA GLN A 498 23.17 3.23 -29.30
C GLN A 498 22.20 2.86 -28.18
N PHE A 499 22.57 1.85 -27.38
CA PHE A 499 21.74 1.29 -26.32
C PHE A 499 22.55 1.06 -25.04
N HIS A 500 21.84 0.97 -23.91
CA HIS A 500 22.42 0.76 -22.57
C HIS A 500 23.47 1.82 -22.21
N PRO A 501 23.09 3.07 -21.92
CA PRO A 501 24.05 4.14 -21.65
C PRO A 501 24.72 3.98 -20.28
N THR A 502 25.95 4.48 -20.17
CA THR A 502 26.52 4.90 -18.89
C THR A 502 25.93 6.25 -18.48
N VAL A 503 25.34 6.29 -17.30
CA VAL A 503 24.67 7.45 -16.72
C VAL A 503 25.55 8.02 -15.61
N GLN A 504 25.87 9.31 -15.69
CA GLN A 504 26.50 10.11 -14.65
C GLN A 504 25.43 10.64 -13.71
N VAL A 505 25.54 10.31 -12.43
CA VAL A 505 24.61 10.76 -11.38
C VAL A 505 25.28 11.88 -10.56
N PRO A 506 24.64 13.05 -10.39
CA PRO A 506 25.17 14.13 -9.58
C PRO A 506 25.43 13.71 -8.12
N VAL A 507 26.35 14.43 -7.48
CA VAL A 507 26.63 14.34 -6.04
C VAL A 507 26.18 15.62 -5.36
N ASP A 508 25.75 15.51 -4.11
CA ASP A 508 25.23 16.63 -3.32
C ASP A 508 26.26 17.22 -2.34
N GLY A 509 27.52 16.78 -2.44
CA GLY A 509 28.61 17.20 -1.55
C GLY A 509 28.57 16.58 -0.15
N LYS A 510 27.57 15.74 0.19
CA LYS A 510 27.40 15.12 1.52
C LYS A 510 27.69 13.61 1.55
N GLN A 511 28.19 13.05 0.44
CA GLN A 511 28.47 11.60 0.28
C GLN A 511 27.27 10.71 0.66
N ARG A 512 26.05 11.15 0.33
CA ARG A 512 24.83 10.40 0.59
C ARG A 512 24.53 9.40 -0.52
N GLY A 513 23.78 8.35 -0.17
CA GLY A 513 23.29 7.37 -1.14
C GLY A 513 22.31 8.02 -2.12
N ARG A 514 22.10 7.38 -3.27
CA ARG A 514 21.18 7.88 -4.32
C ARG A 514 20.47 6.73 -4.99
N ASN A 515 19.16 6.86 -5.21
CA ASN A 515 18.41 5.92 -6.05
C ASN A 515 18.29 6.52 -7.46
N LEU A 516 18.64 5.73 -8.47
CA LEU A 516 18.59 6.12 -9.88
C LEU A 516 17.33 5.54 -10.53
N PHE A 517 16.55 6.42 -11.15
CA PHE A 517 15.33 6.07 -11.84
C PHE A 517 15.48 6.26 -13.35
N ARG A 518 14.86 5.36 -14.11
CA ARG A 518 14.75 5.39 -15.57
C ARG A 518 13.31 5.58 -15.98
N GLN A 519 13.07 6.24 -17.09
CA GLN A 519 11.77 6.21 -17.75
C GLN A 519 11.95 6.15 -19.27
N PHE A 520 11.35 5.15 -19.89
CA PHE A 520 11.14 5.14 -21.34
C PHE A 520 9.96 6.05 -21.71
N ARG A 521 10.00 6.64 -22.90
CA ARG A 521 8.93 7.53 -23.38
C ARG A 521 7.59 6.81 -23.35
N GLY A 522 6.63 7.42 -22.64
CA GLY A 522 5.30 6.86 -22.50
C GLY A 522 5.27 5.57 -21.67
N GLY A 523 6.35 5.27 -20.94
CA GLY A 523 6.46 4.28 -19.88
C GLY A 523 6.35 4.92 -18.50
N SER A 524 6.55 4.14 -17.45
CA SER A 524 6.59 4.63 -16.07
C SER A 524 8.02 4.77 -15.56
N PRO A 525 8.26 5.56 -14.50
CA PRO A 525 9.53 5.55 -13.77
C PRO A 525 9.85 4.15 -13.24
N GLU A 526 11.10 3.75 -13.28
CA GLU A 526 11.61 2.46 -12.78
C GLU A 526 12.85 2.71 -11.94
N LEU A 527 12.90 2.18 -10.72
CA LEU A 527 14.12 2.16 -9.92
C LEU A 527 15.08 1.13 -10.56
N ILE A 528 16.23 1.60 -11.05
CA ILE A 528 17.19 0.75 -11.78
C ILE A 528 18.51 0.53 -11.03
N ALA A 529 18.80 1.34 -10.00
CA ALA A 529 19.99 1.18 -9.15
C ALA A 529 19.86 1.96 -7.83
N SER A 530 20.53 1.45 -6.79
CA SER A 530 20.85 2.20 -5.56
C SER A 530 22.37 2.37 -5.46
N LEU A 531 22.84 3.62 -5.52
CA LEU A 531 24.26 3.99 -5.50
C LEU A 531 24.66 4.41 -4.09
N ASP A 532 25.86 4.00 -3.66
CA ASP A 532 26.47 4.47 -2.41
C ASP A 532 26.89 5.95 -2.50
N GLY A 533 27.51 6.49 -1.45
CA GLY A 533 28.00 7.88 -1.45
C GLY A 533 29.17 8.19 -2.38
N LYS A 534 29.73 7.18 -3.08
CA LYS A 534 30.98 7.28 -3.85
C LYS A 534 30.77 7.05 -5.34
N ALA A 535 29.92 6.09 -5.72
CA ALA A 535 29.68 5.72 -7.10
C ALA A 535 29.01 6.86 -7.87
N THR A 536 29.68 7.43 -8.86
CA THR A 536 29.13 8.57 -9.61
C THR A 536 28.57 8.18 -10.97
N THR A 537 28.76 6.94 -11.40
CA THR A 537 28.27 6.41 -12.67
C THR A 537 27.57 5.08 -12.50
N TYR A 538 26.61 4.81 -13.39
CA TYR A 538 25.90 3.53 -13.48
C TYR A 538 25.75 3.13 -14.95
N ILE A 539 25.83 1.84 -15.26
CA ILE A 539 25.61 1.35 -16.62
C ILE A 539 24.24 0.71 -16.68
N ASP A 540 23.32 1.30 -17.45
CA ASP A 540 21.94 0.83 -17.54
C ASP A 540 21.83 -0.40 -18.45
N ARG A 541 22.06 -1.58 -17.87
CA ARG A 541 21.99 -2.88 -18.55
C ARG A 541 20.74 -3.69 -18.21
N ASN A 542 19.98 -3.26 -17.20
CA ASN A 542 18.82 -4.00 -16.73
C ASN A 542 17.67 -3.81 -17.73
N ALA A 543 17.16 -4.90 -18.30
CA ALA A 543 15.98 -4.86 -19.17
C ALA A 543 14.72 -4.96 -18.32
#